data_AF-A0A9E2CM49-F1
#
_entry.id   AF-A0A9E2CM49-F1
#
_cell.length_a   1.000
_cell.length_b   1.000
_cell.length_c   1.000
_cell.angle_alpha   90.00
_cell.angle_beta   90.00
_cell.angle_gamma   90.00
#
_symmetry.space_group_name_H-M   'P 1'
#
loop_
_entity.id
_entity.type
_entity.pdbx_description
1 polymer ?
#
loop_
_entity_poly.entity_id
_entity_poly.type
_entity_poly.pdbx_seq_one_letter_code
_entity_poly.pdbx_strand_id
1 'polypeptide(L)'
;NTQASQVAHVDGEFVLTTGHGELRADKLLIATGRAPNTRSLALEAAGVVVNAQGAIVIDKGMRTSNPNIYAAGDCTDQPQFVYVAAAAGTRAAINMTGGDAALDLTAMPAVVFADPQIATVGYSEAKAHHDGFETDSRTLTLVNVPRAVVNFDARGFIKLVAQARTGRLIGVQAVAPDAGELIQSAALAIRAGMTVHDLADQLFPYLTMVEGLKLAAQTFTKDLSQLSCCAG
;
A
#
# COMPACT_ATOMS: atom_id res chain seq x y z
N ASN A 1 19.51 -2.44 12.93
CA ASN A 1 19.72 -2.57 11.47
C ASN A 1 20.99 -3.34 11.21
N THR A 2 20.90 -4.60 10.82
CA THR A 2 22.05 -5.45 10.49
C THR A 2 22.39 -5.30 9.01
N GLN A 3 23.68 -5.12 8.68
CA GLN A 3 24.17 -5.05 7.30
C GLN A 3 25.35 -6.01 7.14
N ALA A 4 25.51 -6.56 5.94
CA ALA A 4 26.72 -7.29 5.56
C ALA A 4 27.74 -6.29 5.00
N SER A 5 28.91 -6.22 5.62
CA SER A 5 30.04 -5.39 5.16
C SER A 5 30.90 -6.12 4.11
N GLN A 6 30.85 -7.45 4.10
CA GLN A 6 31.55 -8.30 3.14
C GLN A 6 30.71 -9.52 2.80
N VAL A 7 30.80 -9.96 1.54
CA VAL A 7 30.22 -11.21 1.04
C VAL A 7 31.33 -11.99 0.35
N ALA A 8 31.51 -13.25 0.72
CA ALA A 8 32.38 -14.21 0.05
C ALA A 8 31.58 -15.46 -0.33
N HIS A 9 32.08 -16.24 -1.29
CA HIS A 9 31.55 -17.56 -1.61
C HIS A 9 32.71 -18.56 -1.64
N VAL A 10 32.80 -19.40 -0.62
CA VAL A 10 33.96 -20.28 -0.34
C VAL A 10 33.42 -21.67 -0.04
N ASP A 11 34.06 -22.71 -0.57
CA ASP A 11 33.70 -24.12 -0.34
C ASP A 11 32.22 -24.48 -0.60
N GLY A 12 31.57 -23.74 -1.51
CA GLY A 12 30.18 -23.99 -1.91
C GLY A 12 29.11 -23.24 -1.10
N GLU A 13 29.50 -22.38 -0.17
CA GLU A 13 28.58 -21.57 0.64
C GLU A 13 28.91 -20.08 0.59
N PHE A 14 27.90 -19.24 0.82
CA PHE A 14 28.07 -17.82 1.09
C PHE A 14 28.53 -17.60 2.52
N VAL A 15 29.50 -16.70 2.71
CA VAL A 15 29.99 -16.23 4.01
C VAL A 15 29.82 -14.72 4.06
N LEU A 16 29.00 -14.23 4.99
CA LEU A 16 28.71 -12.80 5.16
C LEU A 16 29.29 -12.29 6.47
N THR A 17 30.14 -11.26 6.39
CA THR A 17 30.58 -10.53 7.58
C THR A 17 29.53 -9.48 7.92
N THR A 18 28.95 -9.56 9.11
CA THR A 18 27.95 -8.61 9.58
C THR A 18 28.35 -7.99 10.91
N GLY A 19 27.64 -6.93 11.33
CA GLY A 19 27.80 -6.35 12.68
C GLY A 19 27.45 -7.30 13.83
N HIS A 20 26.84 -8.46 13.54
CA HIS A 20 26.49 -9.49 14.52
C HIS A 20 27.37 -10.74 14.41
N GLY A 21 28.48 -10.66 13.66
CA GLY A 21 29.36 -11.78 13.38
C GLY A 21 29.17 -12.35 11.98
N GLU A 22 29.77 -13.52 11.76
CA GLU A 22 29.75 -14.22 10.49
C GLU A 22 28.44 -15.02 10.32
N LEU A 23 27.84 -14.94 9.13
CA LEU A 23 26.68 -15.75 8.74
C LEU A 23 27.05 -16.61 7.52
N ARG A 24 26.61 -17.87 7.52
CA ARG A 24 26.83 -18.81 6.42
C ARG A 24 25.51 -19.31 5.84
N ALA A 25 25.43 -19.50 4.52
CA ALA A 25 24.23 -19.97 3.83
C ALA A 25 24.53 -20.57 2.45
N ASP A 26 23.71 -21.53 1.99
CA ASP A 26 23.86 -22.13 0.65
C ASP A 26 23.52 -21.17 -0.50
N LYS A 27 22.64 -20.20 -0.24
CA LYS A 27 22.14 -19.22 -1.22
C LYS A 27 21.99 -17.85 -0.58
N LEU A 28 22.23 -16.82 -1.37
CA LEU A 28 22.05 -15.42 -1.00
C LEU A 28 21.02 -14.76 -1.93
N LEU A 29 19.90 -14.31 -1.36
CA LEU A 29 18.91 -13.50 -2.06
C LEU A 29 19.19 -12.01 -1.81
N ILE A 30 19.38 -11.25 -2.89
CA ILE A 30 19.54 -9.78 -2.83
C ILE A 30 18.25 -9.14 -3.35
N ALA A 31 17.47 -8.55 -2.44
CA ALA A 31 16.17 -7.95 -2.73
C ALA A 31 16.08 -6.52 -2.17
N THR A 32 17.04 -5.65 -2.53
CA THR A 32 17.22 -4.30 -1.97
C THR A 32 16.50 -3.18 -2.72
N GLY A 33 15.61 -3.52 -3.65
CA GLY A 33 14.85 -2.58 -4.47
C GLY A 33 15.10 -2.75 -5.97
N ARG A 34 14.53 -1.85 -6.77
CA ARG A 34 14.60 -1.85 -8.24
C ARG A 34 15.00 -0.46 -8.74
N ALA A 35 15.77 -0.42 -9.81
CA ALA A 35 16.15 0.82 -10.50
C ALA A 35 15.41 0.94 -11.85
N PRO A 36 15.04 2.16 -12.28
CA PRO A 36 14.38 2.38 -13.57
C PRO A 36 15.34 2.11 -14.74
N ASN A 37 14.83 1.47 -15.80
CA ASN A 37 15.60 1.10 -17.00
C ASN A 37 15.69 2.26 -18.01
N THR A 38 16.39 3.33 -17.67
CA THR A 38 16.42 4.58 -18.48
C THR A 38 17.77 4.93 -19.09
N ARG A 39 18.87 4.35 -18.58
CA ARG A 39 20.25 4.73 -18.94
C ARG A 39 20.57 4.53 -20.43
N SER A 40 20.00 3.52 -21.07
CA SER A 40 20.26 3.18 -22.47
C SER A 40 19.33 3.87 -23.47
N LEU A 41 18.45 4.77 -23.01
CA LEU A 41 17.39 5.36 -23.84
C LEU A 41 17.76 6.69 -24.51
N ALA A 42 18.97 7.23 -24.26
CA ALA A 42 19.42 8.52 -24.79
C ALA A 42 18.40 9.67 -24.58
N LEU A 43 17.75 9.71 -23.40
CA LEU A 43 16.62 10.61 -23.10
C LEU A 43 16.93 12.10 -23.30
N GLU A 44 18.18 12.50 -23.05
CA GLU A 44 18.65 13.87 -23.26
C GLU A 44 18.50 14.32 -24.72
N ALA A 45 18.79 13.44 -25.68
CA ALA A 45 18.64 13.73 -27.11
C ALA A 45 17.18 13.98 -27.52
N ALA A 46 16.22 13.49 -26.71
CA ALA A 46 14.80 13.70 -26.89
C ALA A 46 14.21 14.76 -25.93
N GLY A 47 15.02 15.43 -25.13
CA GLY A 47 14.55 16.45 -24.16
C GLY A 47 13.68 15.88 -23.03
N VAL A 48 13.91 14.64 -22.62
CA VAL A 48 13.16 13.97 -21.53
C VAL A 48 13.95 14.03 -20.23
N VAL A 49 13.37 14.69 -19.21
CA VAL A 49 13.97 14.88 -17.89
C VAL A 49 13.77 13.65 -17.00
N VAL A 50 14.81 13.30 -16.25
CA VAL A 50 14.77 12.27 -15.19
C VAL A 50 15.07 12.88 -13.82
N ASN A 51 14.59 12.23 -12.74
CA ASN A 51 14.91 12.61 -11.37
C ASN A 51 16.29 12.07 -10.92
N ALA A 52 16.66 12.33 -9.66
CA ALA A 52 17.95 11.90 -9.09
C ALA A 52 18.16 10.37 -9.07
N GLN A 53 17.08 9.58 -9.11
CA GLN A 53 17.11 8.11 -9.16
C GLN A 53 17.11 7.57 -10.60
N GLY A 54 17.06 8.47 -11.60
CA GLY A 54 17.01 8.12 -13.02
C GLY A 54 15.60 7.76 -13.53
N ALA A 55 14.54 8.02 -12.75
CA ALA A 55 13.17 7.78 -13.19
C ALA A 55 12.68 8.95 -14.06
N ILE A 56 11.91 8.66 -15.11
CA ILE A 56 11.34 9.67 -15.99
C ILE A 56 10.29 10.48 -15.22
N VAL A 57 10.44 11.80 -15.20
CA VAL A 57 9.50 12.71 -14.53
C VAL A 57 8.26 12.86 -15.41
N ILE A 58 7.08 12.70 -14.79
CA ILE A 58 5.79 12.82 -15.48
C ILE A 58 4.77 13.64 -14.70
N ASP A 59 3.77 14.17 -15.42
CA ASP A 59 2.55 14.70 -14.82
C ASP A 59 1.50 13.59 -14.54
N LYS A 60 0.33 13.97 -14.00
CA LYS A 60 -0.80 13.03 -13.77
C LYS A 60 -1.36 12.40 -15.06
N GLY A 61 -1.07 12.98 -16.22
CA GLY A 61 -1.45 12.48 -17.54
C GLY A 61 -0.34 11.71 -18.24
N MET A 62 0.73 11.33 -17.51
CA MET A 62 1.88 10.56 -18.02
C MET A 62 2.73 11.31 -19.06
N ARG A 63 2.58 12.64 -19.16
CA ARG A 63 3.36 13.50 -20.07
C ARG A 63 4.74 13.74 -19.48
N THR A 64 5.79 13.61 -20.29
CA THR A 64 7.16 13.98 -19.90
C THR A 64 7.42 15.47 -20.14
N SER A 65 8.65 15.92 -19.94
CA SER A 65 9.10 17.27 -20.35
C SER A 65 9.05 17.51 -21.86
N ASN A 66 9.03 16.45 -22.68
CA ASN A 66 8.77 16.56 -24.10
C ASN A 66 7.27 16.30 -24.35
N PRO A 67 6.52 17.24 -24.98
CA PRO A 67 5.07 17.11 -25.16
C PRO A 67 4.65 15.93 -26.06
N ASN A 68 5.57 15.37 -26.86
CA ASN A 68 5.30 14.24 -27.75
C ASN A 68 5.72 12.89 -27.15
N ILE A 69 6.29 12.87 -25.94
CA ILE A 69 6.79 11.66 -25.29
C ILE A 69 6.09 11.47 -23.94
N TYR A 70 5.61 10.25 -23.73
CA TYR A 70 4.94 9.81 -22.51
C TYR A 70 5.76 8.71 -21.85
N ALA A 71 5.58 8.54 -20.54
CA ALA A 71 6.16 7.43 -19.79
C ALA A 71 5.15 6.88 -18.77
N ALA A 72 5.20 5.58 -18.51
CA ALA A 72 4.28 4.91 -17.59
C ALA A 72 4.95 3.69 -16.94
N GLY A 73 4.56 3.38 -15.69
CA GLY A 73 5.05 2.23 -14.95
C GLY A 73 6.43 2.44 -14.31
N ASP A 74 7.14 1.34 -14.05
CA ASP A 74 8.35 1.30 -13.22
C ASP A 74 9.54 2.16 -13.71
N CYS A 75 9.51 2.69 -14.94
CA CYS A 75 10.52 3.64 -15.41
C CYS A 75 10.28 5.07 -14.90
N THR A 76 9.12 5.33 -14.28
CA THR A 76 8.72 6.61 -13.69
C THR A 76 8.82 6.56 -12.17
N ASP A 77 8.43 7.64 -11.49
CA ASP A 77 8.34 7.72 -10.02
C ASP A 77 7.00 7.22 -9.44
N GLN A 78 6.14 6.64 -10.28
CA GLN A 78 4.88 6.03 -9.84
C GLN A 78 5.12 4.77 -8.99
N PRO A 79 4.15 4.37 -8.14
CA PRO A 79 4.21 3.11 -7.41
C PRO A 79 4.38 1.90 -8.35
N GLN A 80 5.31 1.01 -8.01
CA GLN A 80 5.73 -0.14 -8.83
C GLN A 80 4.76 -1.32 -8.70
N PHE A 81 3.55 -1.15 -9.21
CA PHE A 81 2.53 -2.19 -9.27
C PHE A 81 1.99 -2.36 -10.69
N VAL A 82 1.73 -3.60 -11.08
CA VAL A 82 1.27 -3.89 -12.45
C VAL A 82 -0.06 -3.20 -12.80
N TYR A 83 -0.99 -3.08 -11.84
CA TYR A 83 -2.26 -2.37 -12.06
C TYR A 83 -2.07 -0.84 -12.17
N VAL A 84 -1.05 -0.28 -11.53
CA VAL A 84 -0.67 1.13 -11.71
C VAL A 84 -0.06 1.34 -13.10
N ALA A 85 0.90 0.49 -13.49
CA ALA A 85 1.53 0.56 -14.80
C ALA A 85 0.50 0.42 -15.95
N ALA A 86 -0.43 -0.52 -15.83
CA ALA A 86 -1.51 -0.69 -16.80
C ALA A 86 -2.46 0.53 -16.84
N ALA A 87 -2.91 1.02 -15.69
CA ALA A 87 -3.79 2.19 -15.62
C ALA A 87 -3.14 3.46 -16.16
N ALA A 88 -1.83 3.64 -15.93
CA ALA A 88 -1.02 4.71 -16.46
C ALA A 88 -0.86 4.58 -17.99
N GLY A 89 -0.51 3.38 -18.49
CA GLY A 89 -0.36 3.12 -19.92
C GLY A 89 -1.64 3.41 -20.72
N THR A 90 -2.80 3.00 -20.21
CA THR A 90 -4.10 3.29 -20.82
C THR A 90 -4.36 4.80 -20.95
N ARG A 91 -4.06 5.57 -19.91
CA ARG A 91 -4.26 7.03 -19.91
C ARG A 91 -3.24 7.77 -20.76
N ALA A 92 -1.98 7.31 -20.76
CA ALA A 92 -0.96 7.80 -21.68
C ALA A 92 -1.43 7.62 -23.14
N ALA A 93 -1.97 6.44 -23.49
CA ALA A 93 -2.50 6.18 -24.83
C ALA A 93 -3.66 7.13 -25.20
N ILE A 94 -4.62 7.35 -24.29
CA ILE A 94 -5.71 8.33 -24.50
C ILE A 94 -5.13 9.72 -24.82
N ASN A 95 -4.15 10.16 -24.03
CA ASN A 95 -3.54 11.49 -24.18
C ASN A 95 -2.69 11.60 -25.46
N MET A 96 -1.98 10.55 -25.84
CA MET A 96 -1.24 10.50 -27.12
C MET A 96 -2.16 10.66 -28.34
N THR A 97 -3.44 10.27 -28.20
CA THR A 97 -4.45 10.38 -29.27
C THR A 97 -5.34 11.62 -29.15
N GLY A 98 -4.94 12.62 -28.36
CA GLY A 98 -5.66 13.90 -28.23
C GLY A 98 -6.77 13.93 -27.17
N GLY A 99 -6.87 12.91 -26.33
CA GLY A 99 -7.74 12.93 -25.15
C GLY A 99 -7.13 13.69 -23.97
N ASP A 100 -7.90 13.78 -22.88
CA ASP A 100 -7.43 14.35 -21.61
C ASP A 100 -7.84 13.46 -20.43
N ALA A 101 -6.88 12.66 -19.96
CA ALA A 101 -7.05 11.70 -18.88
C ALA A 101 -5.93 11.83 -17.84
N ALA A 102 -6.31 11.69 -16.57
CA ALA A 102 -5.40 11.74 -15.43
C ALA A 102 -5.49 10.45 -14.58
N LEU A 103 -4.36 10.04 -14.01
CA LEU A 103 -4.29 8.93 -13.06
C LEU A 103 -4.53 9.44 -11.63
N ASP A 104 -5.49 8.81 -10.96
CA ASP A 104 -5.82 9.08 -9.56
C ASP A 104 -5.46 7.85 -8.73
N LEU A 105 -4.51 8.03 -7.81
CA LEU A 105 -3.99 6.99 -6.91
C LEU A 105 -4.44 7.17 -5.47
N THR A 106 -5.40 8.07 -5.20
CA THR A 106 -5.84 8.42 -3.83
C THR A 106 -6.35 7.21 -3.05
N ALA A 107 -6.99 6.26 -3.73
CA ALA A 107 -7.51 5.02 -3.15
C ALA A 107 -6.77 3.77 -3.69
N MET A 108 -5.48 3.90 -4.04
CA MET A 108 -4.67 2.78 -4.52
C MET A 108 -4.40 1.78 -3.37
N PRO A 109 -4.89 0.53 -3.46
CA PRO A 109 -4.52 -0.50 -2.49
C PRO A 109 -3.10 -1.02 -2.79
N ALA A 110 -2.45 -1.63 -1.81
CA ALA A 110 -1.21 -2.38 -1.96
C ALA A 110 -1.25 -3.62 -1.06
N VAL A 111 -0.68 -4.73 -1.52
CA VAL A 111 -0.71 -6.02 -0.81
C VAL A 111 0.67 -6.67 -0.84
N VAL A 112 1.12 -7.18 0.31
CA VAL A 112 2.27 -8.07 0.46
C VAL A 112 1.75 -9.46 0.79
N PHE A 113 2.07 -10.43 -0.08
CA PHE A 113 1.59 -11.81 0.00
C PHE A 113 2.41 -12.69 0.97
N ALA A 114 2.65 -12.18 2.18
CA ALA A 114 3.14 -12.97 3.30
C ALA A 114 2.00 -13.73 4.00
N ASP A 115 2.31 -14.53 5.02
CA ASP A 115 1.32 -15.11 5.93
C ASP A 115 1.61 -14.70 7.40
N PRO A 116 0.75 -13.89 8.04
CA PRO A 116 -0.43 -13.23 7.48
C PRO A 116 -0.07 -12.17 6.42
N GLN A 117 -1.02 -11.87 5.53
CA GLN A 117 -0.85 -10.84 4.49
C GLN A 117 -0.77 -9.45 5.12
N ILE A 118 -0.11 -8.51 4.42
CA ILE A 118 -0.13 -7.09 4.77
C ILE A 118 -0.85 -6.35 3.65
N ALA A 119 -1.84 -5.53 3.98
CA ALA A 119 -2.54 -4.73 3.00
C ALA A 119 -2.74 -3.30 3.48
N THR A 120 -2.63 -2.35 2.55
CA THR A 120 -2.77 -0.91 2.86
C THR A 120 -3.52 -0.19 1.76
N VAL A 121 -4.29 0.83 2.12
CA VAL A 121 -4.86 1.80 1.16
C VAL A 121 -4.90 3.18 1.80
N GLY A 122 -4.65 4.22 1.01
CA GLY A 122 -4.70 5.60 1.47
C GLY A 122 -3.58 5.96 2.46
N TYR A 123 -3.92 6.73 3.48
CA TYR A 123 -2.96 7.32 4.43
C TYR A 123 -2.66 6.43 5.63
N SER A 124 -1.39 6.36 6.02
CA SER A 124 -1.02 6.11 7.42
C SER A 124 -1.15 7.41 8.23
N GLU A 125 -1.25 7.33 9.57
CA GLU A 125 -1.25 8.53 10.43
C GLU A 125 -0.03 9.42 10.16
N ALA A 126 1.17 8.82 10.09
CA ALA A 126 2.41 9.56 9.84
C ALA A 126 2.38 10.29 8.49
N LYS A 127 1.87 9.64 7.43
CA LYS A 127 1.75 10.28 6.11
C LYS A 127 0.69 11.38 6.12
N ALA A 128 -0.42 11.17 6.83
CA ALA A 128 -1.48 12.18 6.97
C ALA A 128 -0.96 13.42 7.71
N HIS A 129 -0.24 13.25 8.81
CA HIS A 129 0.35 14.34 9.58
C HIS A 129 1.43 15.09 8.77
N HIS A 130 2.26 14.37 8.01
CA HIS A 130 3.23 14.98 7.11
C HIS A 130 2.56 15.90 6.08
N ASP A 131 1.37 15.53 5.61
CA ASP A 131 0.57 16.31 4.65
C ASP A 131 -0.36 17.34 5.33
N GLY A 132 -0.26 17.52 6.66
CA GLY A 132 -0.99 18.53 7.43
C GLY A 132 -2.43 18.16 7.80
N PHE A 133 -2.80 16.88 7.75
CA PHE A 133 -4.10 16.42 8.25
C PHE A 133 -4.05 16.13 9.75
N GLU A 134 -5.03 16.62 10.50
CA GLU A 134 -5.33 16.14 11.84
C GLU A 134 -6.10 14.81 11.75
N THR A 135 -5.66 13.78 12.47
CA THR A 135 -6.25 12.43 12.37
C THR A 135 -6.68 11.87 13.71
N ASP A 136 -7.64 10.95 13.65
CA ASP A 136 -7.95 10.00 14.73
C ASP A 136 -7.82 8.58 14.16
N SER A 137 -7.35 7.63 14.95
CA SER A 137 -7.13 6.26 14.50
C SER A 137 -7.56 5.21 15.53
N ARG A 138 -7.92 4.03 15.02
CA ARG A 138 -8.22 2.87 15.85
C ARG A 138 -7.51 1.65 15.30
N THR A 139 -6.95 0.85 16.20
CA THR A 139 -6.30 -0.43 15.87
C THR A 139 -7.06 -1.55 16.55
N LEU A 140 -7.74 -2.38 15.75
CA LEU A 140 -8.43 -3.57 16.19
C LEU A 140 -7.49 -4.78 16.06
N THR A 141 -7.10 -5.37 17.18
CA THR A 141 -6.36 -6.64 17.15
C THR A 141 -7.28 -7.78 16.69
N LEU A 142 -6.74 -8.74 15.93
CA LEU A 142 -7.53 -9.83 15.34
C LEU A 142 -8.19 -10.78 16.35
N VAL A 143 -7.76 -10.75 17.63
CA VAL A 143 -8.48 -11.44 18.72
C VAL A 143 -9.93 -10.97 18.87
N ASN A 144 -10.26 -9.78 18.36
CA ASN A 144 -11.61 -9.20 18.36
C ASN A 144 -12.37 -9.45 17.05
N VAL A 145 -11.78 -10.17 16.08
CA VAL A 145 -12.45 -10.48 14.80
C VAL A 145 -12.99 -11.92 14.87
N PRO A 146 -14.31 -12.13 14.82
CA PRO A 146 -14.92 -13.45 14.95
C PRO A 146 -14.32 -14.52 14.02
N ARG A 147 -14.06 -14.15 12.75
CA ARG A 147 -13.40 -15.05 11.77
C ARG A 147 -12.03 -15.56 12.24
N ALA A 148 -11.21 -14.68 12.80
CA ALA A 148 -9.88 -15.01 13.28
C ALA A 148 -9.94 -15.91 14.52
N VAL A 149 -10.88 -15.65 15.42
CA VAL A 149 -11.14 -16.48 16.60
C VAL A 149 -11.54 -17.90 16.20
N VAL A 150 -12.51 -18.07 15.29
CA VAL A 150 -12.92 -19.42 14.85
C VAL A 150 -11.88 -20.12 13.97
N ASN A 151 -10.93 -19.37 13.39
CA ASN A 151 -9.76 -19.92 12.72
C ASN A 151 -8.67 -20.37 13.69
N PHE A 152 -8.77 -20.00 14.97
CA PHE A 152 -7.70 -20.16 15.95
C PHE A 152 -6.37 -19.51 15.51
N ASP A 153 -6.45 -18.48 14.67
CA ASP A 153 -5.30 -17.67 14.23
C ASP A 153 -5.66 -16.19 14.32
N ALA A 154 -5.16 -15.54 15.37
CA ALA A 154 -5.40 -14.14 15.67
C ALA A 154 -4.13 -13.28 15.50
N ARG A 155 -3.16 -13.72 14.68
CA ARG A 155 -1.94 -12.96 14.39
C ARG A 155 -2.28 -11.70 13.56
N GLY A 156 -2.12 -10.52 14.16
CA GLY A 156 -2.16 -9.24 13.46
C GLY A 156 -3.30 -8.31 13.90
N PHE A 157 -3.70 -7.40 13.01
CA PHE A 157 -4.62 -6.30 13.31
C PHE A 157 -5.25 -5.68 12.06
N ILE A 158 -6.30 -4.88 12.27
CA ILE A 158 -6.88 -3.96 11.29
C ILE A 158 -6.85 -2.56 11.91
N LYS A 159 -6.24 -1.60 11.21
CA LYS A 159 -6.11 -0.21 11.63
C LYS A 159 -6.84 0.71 10.64
N LEU A 160 -7.67 1.59 11.17
CA LEU A 160 -8.36 2.65 10.43
C LEU A 160 -7.78 4.00 10.81
N VAL A 161 -7.63 4.88 9.81
CA VAL A 161 -7.20 6.27 9.97
C VAL A 161 -8.27 7.17 9.37
N ALA A 162 -8.80 8.09 10.19
CA ALA A 162 -9.84 9.02 9.83
C ALA A 162 -9.40 10.46 10.06
N GLN A 163 -9.97 11.41 9.31
CA GLN A 163 -9.79 12.83 9.62
C GLN A 163 -10.51 13.20 10.92
N ALA A 164 -9.80 13.82 11.86
CA ALA A 164 -10.32 14.06 13.21
C ALA A 164 -11.62 14.89 13.24
N ARG A 165 -11.75 15.88 12.34
CA ARG A 165 -12.89 16.80 12.31
C ARG A 165 -14.13 16.24 11.61
N THR A 166 -13.94 15.41 10.60
CA THR A 166 -15.02 14.99 9.68
C THR A 166 -15.39 13.52 9.87
N GLY A 167 -14.53 12.73 10.53
CA GLY A 167 -14.68 11.28 10.61
C GLY A 167 -14.46 10.58 9.26
N ARG A 168 -14.08 11.30 8.20
CA ARG A 168 -13.85 10.73 6.86
C ARG A 168 -12.73 9.70 6.93
N LEU A 169 -12.99 8.48 6.46
CA LEU A 169 -11.98 7.45 6.35
C LEU A 169 -10.98 7.85 5.26
N ILE A 170 -9.69 7.91 5.62
CA ILE A 170 -8.61 8.30 4.70
C ILE A 170 -7.53 7.25 4.56
N GLY A 171 -7.53 6.21 5.40
CA GLY A 171 -6.64 5.07 5.19
C GLY A 171 -6.94 3.88 6.07
N VAL A 172 -6.46 2.73 5.60
CA VAL A 172 -6.54 1.45 6.31
C VAL A 172 -5.22 0.72 6.16
N GLN A 173 -4.77 0.08 7.24
CA GLN A 173 -3.63 -0.84 7.26
C GLN A 173 -4.05 -2.12 7.96
N ALA A 174 -3.81 -3.27 7.34
CA ALA A 174 -4.18 -4.57 7.90
C ALA A 174 -3.01 -5.55 7.81
N VAL A 175 -2.86 -6.34 8.87
CA VAL A 175 -2.05 -7.54 8.91
C VAL A 175 -2.99 -8.68 9.30
N ALA A 176 -3.41 -9.49 8.34
CA ALA A 176 -4.43 -10.53 8.54
C ALA A 176 -4.36 -11.60 7.43
N PRO A 177 -4.86 -12.82 7.67
CA PRO A 177 -5.30 -13.68 6.57
C PRO A 177 -6.32 -12.93 5.69
N ASP A 178 -6.22 -13.05 4.37
CA ASP A 178 -7.10 -12.38 3.42
C ASP A 178 -7.13 -10.84 3.51
N ALA A 179 -6.05 -10.23 4.04
CA ALA A 179 -5.94 -8.76 4.10
C ALA A 179 -6.04 -8.11 2.70
N GLY A 180 -5.53 -8.77 1.67
CA GLY A 180 -5.63 -8.31 0.28
C GLY A 180 -7.06 -8.28 -0.26
N GLU A 181 -7.95 -9.11 0.26
CA GLU A 181 -9.38 -9.12 -0.12
C GLU A 181 -10.14 -8.01 0.62
N LEU A 182 -9.99 -7.93 1.95
CA LEU A 182 -10.73 -6.94 2.75
C LEU A 182 -10.33 -5.50 2.41
N ILE A 183 -9.07 -5.26 2.02
CA ILE A 183 -8.58 -3.89 1.73
C ILE A 183 -9.33 -3.24 0.57
N GLN A 184 -9.92 -4.04 -0.33
CA GLN A 184 -10.67 -3.51 -1.46
C GLN A 184 -11.98 -2.84 -1.02
N SER A 185 -12.65 -3.35 0.02
CA SER A 185 -13.80 -2.69 0.64
C SER A 185 -13.42 -1.35 1.26
N ALA A 186 -12.25 -1.28 1.90
CA ALA A 186 -11.72 -0.02 2.42
C ALA A 186 -11.37 0.97 1.30
N ALA A 187 -10.80 0.50 0.19
CA ALA A 187 -10.49 1.33 -0.97
C ALA A 187 -11.76 1.97 -1.56
N LEU A 188 -12.84 1.19 -1.68
CA LEU A 188 -14.14 1.69 -2.14
C LEU A 188 -14.74 2.70 -1.15
N ALA A 189 -14.66 2.45 0.16
CA ALA A 189 -15.15 3.37 1.18
C ALA A 189 -14.42 4.73 1.13
N ILE A 190 -13.09 4.72 1.00
CA ILE A 190 -12.27 5.94 0.83
C ILE A 190 -12.63 6.66 -0.47
N ARG A 191 -12.80 5.92 -1.58
CA ARG A 191 -13.19 6.46 -2.88
C ARG A 191 -14.56 7.15 -2.84
N ALA A 192 -15.50 6.56 -2.12
CA ALA A 192 -16.85 7.11 -1.91
C ALA A 192 -16.88 8.26 -0.91
N GLY A 193 -15.78 8.53 -0.19
CA GLY A 193 -15.71 9.60 0.81
C GLY A 193 -16.48 9.29 2.10
N MET A 194 -16.68 8.00 2.41
CA MET A 194 -17.40 7.55 3.60
C MET A 194 -16.70 7.97 4.90
N THR A 195 -17.50 8.24 5.92
CA THR A 195 -17.04 8.34 7.31
C THR A 195 -16.88 6.95 7.93
N VAL A 196 -16.19 6.88 9.07
CA VAL A 196 -16.13 5.65 9.89
C VAL A 196 -17.52 5.24 10.38
N HIS A 197 -18.45 6.18 10.58
CA HIS A 197 -19.84 5.88 10.92
C HIS A 197 -20.60 5.27 9.74
N ASP A 198 -20.48 5.85 8.54
CA ASP A 198 -21.11 5.29 7.35
C ASP A 198 -20.65 3.84 7.08
N LEU A 199 -19.36 3.56 7.34
CA LEU A 199 -18.80 2.21 7.23
C LEU A 199 -19.33 1.26 8.31
N ALA A 200 -19.39 1.73 9.57
CA ALA A 200 -19.91 0.96 10.69
C ALA A 200 -21.40 0.61 10.53
N ASP A 201 -22.18 1.47 9.88
CA ASP A 201 -23.63 1.31 9.69
C ASP A 201 -23.98 0.31 8.58
N GLN A 202 -23.02 -0.10 7.74
CA GLN A 202 -23.27 -1.13 6.74
C GLN A 202 -23.43 -2.52 7.37
N LEU A 203 -24.19 -3.38 6.69
CA LEU A 203 -24.27 -4.80 7.01
C LEU A 203 -23.06 -5.53 6.43
N PHE A 204 -22.27 -6.15 7.30
CA PHE A 204 -21.17 -7.04 6.92
C PHE A 204 -21.54 -8.48 7.29
N PRO A 205 -21.24 -9.48 6.46
CA PRO A 205 -21.48 -10.87 6.81
C PRO A 205 -20.64 -11.30 8.02
N TYR A 206 -21.30 -11.87 9.02
CA TYR A 206 -20.65 -12.42 10.22
C TYR A 206 -19.66 -13.54 9.86
N LEU A 207 -18.57 -13.66 10.62
CA LEU A 207 -17.48 -14.63 10.38
C LEU A 207 -16.79 -14.46 9.02
N THR A 208 -16.62 -13.21 8.59
CA THR A 208 -15.71 -12.86 7.49
C THR A 208 -14.58 -11.98 8.01
N MET A 209 -13.40 -12.02 7.37
CA MET A 209 -12.32 -11.14 7.82
C MET A 209 -12.65 -9.66 7.58
N VAL A 210 -13.41 -9.39 6.51
CA VAL A 210 -13.82 -8.04 6.11
C VAL A 210 -14.81 -7.40 7.11
N GLU A 211 -15.53 -8.19 7.90
CA GLU A 211 -16.29 -7.71 9.08
C GLU A 211 -15.41 -6.95 10.08
N GLY A 212 -14.12 -7.30 10.16
CA GLY A 212 -13.16 -6.59 11.00
C GLY A 212 -13.02 -5.10 10.67
N LEU A 213 -13.34 -4.66 9.44
CA LEU A 213 -13.42 -3.24 9.09
C LEU A 213 -14.58 -2.54 9.82
N LYS A 214 -15.76 -3.16 9.84
CA LYS A 214 -16.94 -2.66 10.56
C LYS A 214 -16.65 -2.58 12.06
N LEU A 215 -16.13 -3.66 12.63
CA LEU A 215 -15.80 -3.73 14.05
C LEU A 215 -14.78 -2.65 14.44
N ALA A 216 -13.71 -2.48 13.64
CA ALA A 216 -12.71 -1.43 13.87
C ALA A 216 -13.33 -0.03 13.77
N ALA A 217 -14.24 0.20 12.82
CA ALA A 217 -14.93 1.47 12.67
C ALA A 217 -15.83 1.80 13.88
N GLN A 218 -16.49 0.81 14.47
CA GLN A 218 -17.32 1.00 15.67
C GLN A 218 -16.52 1.43 16.90
N THR A 219 -15.24 1.08 16.99
CA THR A 219 -14.38 1.49 18.11
C THR A 219 -14.07 2.98 18.16
N PHE A 220 -14.45 3.75 17.12
CA PHE A 220 -14.36 5.20 17.17
C PHE A 220 -15.35 5.81 18.17
N THR A 221 -16.49 5.16 18.44
CA THR A 221 -17.54 5.66 19.36
C THR A 221 -17.91 4.71 20.50
N LYS A 222 -17.67 3.40 20.36
CA LYS A 222 -18.06 2.40 21.35
C LYS A 222 -16.83 1.69 21.91
N ASP A 223 -16.91 1.25 23.16
CA ASP A 223 -15.93 0.33 23.73
C ASP A 223 -16.15 -1.08 23.14
N LEU A 224 -15.05 -1.73 22.77
CA LEU A 224 -15.03 -3.11 22.30
C LEU A 224 -15.71 -4.07 23.27
N SER A 225 -15.56 -3.84 24.59
CA SER A 225 -16.17 -4.68 25.63
C SER A 225 -17.71 -4.67 25.61
N GLN A 226 -18.30 -3.68 24.94
CA GLN A 226 -19.74 -3.47 24.84
C GLN A 226 -20.33 -3.86 23.48
N LEU A 227 -19.49 -4.28 22.52
CA LEU A 227 -19.97 -4.77 21.23
C LEU A 227 -20.45 -6.22 21.38
N SER A 228 -21.77 -6.43 21.26
CA SER A 228 -22.32 -7.78 21.11
C SER A 228 -21.99 -8.34 19.72
N CYS A 229 -22.11 -9.67 19.55
CA CYS A 229 -21.69 -10.41 18.34
C CYS A 229 -22.11 -9.81 16.99
N CYS A 230 -23.17 -8.99 16.96
CA CYS A 230 -23.66 -8.29 15.78
C CYS A 230 -24.13 -6.85 16.09
N ALA A 231 -23.60 -6.20 17.13
CA ALA A 231 -24.00 -4.83 17.45
C ALA A 231 -23.75 -3.94 16.22
N GLY A 232 -24.78 -3.22 15.77
CA GLY A 232 -24.70 -2.06 14.88
C GLY A 232 -24.49 -0.81 15.72
#